data_AF-A0A1G8W143-F1
#
_entry.id   AF-A0A1G8W143-F1
#
_cell.length_a   1.000
_cell.length_b   1.000
_cell.length_c   1.000
_cell.angle_alpha   90.00
_cell.angle_beta   90.00
_cell.angle_gamma   90.00
#
_symmetry.space_group_name_H-M   'P 1'
#
loop_
_entity.id
_entity.type
_entity.pdbx_description
1 polymer ?
#
loop_
_entity_poly.entity_id
_entity_poly.type
_entity_poly.pdbx_seq_one_letter_code
_entity_poly.pdbx_strand_id
1 'polypeptide(L)' 'MDKSYLIKDTTKEERIALIKSWIPDDEVMDAEGAPDLWDLYADYINGTKEIAECNAAFKTDYLSE' A
#
# COMPACT_ATOMS: atom_id res chain seq x y z
N MET A 1 -15.06 16.40 5.71
CA MET A 1 -14.04 16.40 4.65
C MET A 1 -13.54 14.98 4.53
N ASP A 2 -13.69 14.37 3.35
CA ASP A 2 -13.04 13.10 3.06
C ASP A 2 -11.52 13.29 3.15
N LYS A 3 -10.84 12.37 3.81
CA LYS A 3 -9.39 12.41 3.93
C LYS A 3 -8.78 12.09 2.57
N SER A 4 -7.97 13.00 2.02
CA SER A 4 -7.24 12.74 0.77
C SER A 4 -6.11 11.74 1.03
N TYR A 5 -5.93 10.81 0.11
CA TYR A 5 -4.83 9.85 0.08
C TYR A 5 -3.92 10.08 -1.13
N LEU A 6 -3.98 11.26 -1.74
CA LEU A 6 -3.11 11.60 -2.86
C LEU A 6 -1.71 11.93 -2.34
N ILE A 7 -0.68 11.57 -3.11
CA ILE A 7 0.71 11.88 -2.75
C ILE A 7 0.92 13.37 -2.53
N LYS A 8 0.29 14.22 -3.35
CA LYS A 8 0.41 15.69 -3.23
C LYS A 8 -0.17 16.26 -1.93
N ASP A 9 -1.08 15.51 -1.28
CA ASP A 9 -1.81 15.96 -0.09
C ASP A 9 -1.32 15.23 1.18
N THR A 10 -0.30 14.38 1.07
CA THR A 10 0.16 13.52 2.18
C THR A 10 1.69 13.53 2.31
N THR A 11 2.19 13.38 3.54
CA THR A 11 3.62 13.13 3.77
C THR A 11 3.95 11.64 3.62
N LYS A 12 5.25 11.31 3.62
CA LYS A 12 5.69 9.90 3.63
C LYS A 12 5.24 9.19 4.92
N GLU A 13 5.30 9.88 6.05
CA GLU A 13 4.90 9.34 7.37
C GLU A 13 3.41 9.08 7.44
N GLU A 14 2.57 9.96 6.88
CA GLU A 14 1.13 9.75 6.82
C GLU A 14 0.76 8.54 5.96
N ARG A 15 1.49 8.31 4.86
CA ARG A 15 1.33 7.13 4.00
C ARG A 15 1.78 5.86 4.72
N ILE A 16 2.90 5.89 5.43
CA ILE A 16 3.35 4.78 6.28
C ILE A 16 2.30 4.43 7.33
N ALA A 17 1.75 5.42 8.03
CA ALA A 17 0.73 5.21 9.05
C ALA A 17 -0.57 4.64 8.47
N LEU A 18 -0.95 5.06 7.26
CA LEU A 18 -2.09 4.50 6.55
C LEU A 18 -1.89 3.03 6.22
N ILE A 19 -0.76 2.66 5.61
CA ILE A 19 -0.50 1.25 5.24
C ILE A 19 -0.37 0.37 6.50
N LYS A 20 0.26 0.87 7.55
CA LYS A 20 0.29 0.20 8.87
C LYS A 20 -1.11 0.00 9.47
N SER A 21 -2.07 0.88 9.21
CA SER A 21 -3.44 0.68 9.70
C SER A 21 -4.17 -0.48 8.99
N TRP A 22 -3.65 -0.93 7.84
CA TRP A 22 -4.23 -2.01 7.03
C TRP A 22 -3.55 -3.35 7.24
N ILE A 23 -2.27 -3.33 7.61
CA ILE A 23 -1.49 -4.53 7.93
C ILE A 23 -1.51 -4.70 9.45
N PRO A 24 -2.15 -5.75 9.99
CA PRO A 24 -2.11 -6.03 11.43
C PRO A 24 -0.66 -6.19 11.89
N ASP A 25 -0.30 -5.65 13.06
CA ASP A 25 1.06 -5.76 13.62
C ASP A 25 1.54 -7.24 13.73
N ASP A 26 0.62 -8.19 13.83
CA ASP A 26 0.88 -9.65 13.88
C ASP A 26 1.13 -10.30 12.51
N GLU A 27 0.86 -9.63 11.38
CA GLU A 27 1.11 -10.15 10.01
C GLU A 27 2.32 -9.49 9.33
N VAL A 28 3.01 -8.57 10.03
CA VAL A 28 4.28 -7.96 9.55
C VAL A 28 5.43 -8.98 9.58
N MET A 29 5.22 -10.15 10.20
CA MET A 29 6.20 -11.23 10.28
C MET A 29 5.53 -12.57 9.97
N ASP A 30 6.07 -13.28 8.97
CA ASP A 30 5.98 -14.75 8.80
C ASP A 30 5.07 -15.33 7.70
N ALA A 31 5.03 -14.73 6.51
CA ALA A 31 4.58 -15.46 5.31
C ALA A 31 5.68 -15.47 4.24
N GLU A 32 6.61 -16.43 4.33
CA GLU A 32 7.52 -16.77 3.23
C GLU A 32 6.71 -17.13 1.97
N GLY A 33 6.53 -16.15 1.06
CA GLY A 33 6.00 -16.38 -0.28
C GLY A 33 4.83 -15.51 -0.73
N ALA A 34 4.22 -14.70 0.15
CA ALA A 34 3.28 -13.66 -0.28
C ALA A 34 4.05 -12.35 -0.53
N PRO A 35 3.85 -11.63 -1.66
CA PRO A 35 4.39 -10.28 -1.78
C PRO A 35 3.86 -9.48 -0.61
N ASP A 36 4.77 -9.01 0.25
CA ASP A 36 4.41 -8.26 1.44
C ASP A 36 3.50 -7.10 0.99
N LEU A 37 2.35 -6.92 1.65
CA LEU A 37 1.49 -5.76 1.38
C LEU A 37 2.32 -4.47 1.49
N TRP A 38 3.40 -4.49 2.27
CA TRP A 38 4.39 -3.43 2.32
C TRP A 38 5.08 -3.15 0.97
N ASP A 39 5.50 -4.19 0.24
CA ASP A 39 6.15 -4.07 -1.07
C ASP A 39 5.17 -3.56 -2.12
N LEU A 40 3.92 -4.00 -2.08
CA LEU A 40 2.85 -3.54 -2.98
C LEU A 40 2.64 -2.01 -2.86
N TYR A 41 2.72 -1.48 -1.65
CA TYR A 41 2.55 -0.05 -1.38
C TYR A 41 3.86 0.73 -1.24
N ALA A 42 5.03 0.11 -1.48
CA ALA A 42 6.33 0.78 -1.37
C ALA A 42 6.42 1.99 -2.31
N ASP A 43 5.89 1.86 -3.54
CA ASP A 43 5.82 2.96 -4.51
C ASP A 43 4.93 4.11 -4.01
N TYR A 44 3.77 3.79 -3.44
CA TYR A 44 2.90 4.79 -2.83
C TYR A 44 3.57 5.47 -1.64
N ILE A 45 4.25 4.74 -0.76
CA ILE A 45 5.01 5.29 0.37
C ILE A 45 6.13 6.21 -0.11
N ASN A 46 6.82 5.85 -1.19
CA ASN A 46 7.91 6.64 -1.75
C ASN A 46 7.44 7.83 -2.60
N GLY A 47 6.17 7.86 -3.00
CA GLY A 47 5.60 8.95 -3.79
C GLY A 47 5.86 8.82 -5.29
N THR A 48 6.08 7.60 -5.76
CA THR A 48 6.34 7.30 -7.16
C THR A 48 5.05 6.89 -7.90
N LYS A 49 4.04 6.34 -7.20
CA LYS A 49 2.73 5.99 -7.75
C LYS A 49 1.59 6.29 -6.77
N GLU A 50 0.44 6.65 -7.28
CA GLU A 50 -0.75 6.87 -6.44
C GLU A 50 -1.30 5.55 -5.88
N ILE A 51 -1.99 5.63 -4.75
CA ILE A 51 -2.57 4.44 -4.09
C ILE A 51 -3.54 3.68 -5.00
N ALA A 52 -4.23 4.38 -5.91
CA ALA A 52 -5.11 3.79 -6.91
C ALA A 52 -4.35 2.93 -7.93
N GLU A 53 -3.11 3.31 -8.27
CA GLU A 53 -2.25 2.55 -9.19
C GLU A 53 -1.72 1.28 -8.51
N CYS A 54 -1.32 1.38 -7.23
CA CYS A 54 -0.97 0.21 -6.42
C CYS A 54 -2.14 -0.78 -6.30
N ASN A 55 -3.35 -0.28 -6.01
CA ASN A 55 -4.56 -1.12 -5.92
C ASN A 55 -4.90 -1.80 -7.25
N ALA A 56 -4.70 -1.09 -8.37
CA ALA A 56 -4.93 -1.65 -9.70
C ALA A 56 -3.93 -2.76 -10.04
N ALA A 57 -2.66 -2.59 -9.66
CA ALA A 57 -1.62 -3.61 -9.85
C ALA A 57 -1.96 -4.91 -9.10
N PHE A 58 -2.40 -4.80 -7.85
CA PHE A 58 -2.86 -5.96 -7.06
C PHE A 58 -4.06 -6.67 -7.70
N LYS A 59 -5.04 -5.90 -8.17
CA LYS A 59 -6.26 -6.44 -8.77
C LYS A 59 -6.00 -7.15 -10.11
N THR A 60 -5.01 -6.71 -10.89
CA THR A 60 -4.62 -7.35 -12.14
C THR A 60 -4.02 -8.74 -11.90
N ASP A 61 -3.21 -8.91 -10.86
CA ASP A 61 -2.59 -10.20 -10.53
C ASP A 61 -3.63 -11.26 -10.12
N TYR A 62 -4.71 -10.83 -9.44
CA TYR A 62 -5.80 -11.72 -9.00
C TYR A 62 -6.79 -12.10 -10.11
N LEU A 63 -6.88 -11.32 -11.21
CA LEU A 63 -7.83 -11.56 -12.31
C LEU A 63 -7.20 -12.28 -13.51
N SER A 64 -5.91 -12.56 -13.47
CA SER A 64 -5.23 -13.41 -14.44
C SER A 64 -5.28 -14.90 -14.04
N GLU A 65 -6.49 -15.43 -13.82
CA GLU A 65 -6.82 -16.87 -13.87
C GLU A 65 -8.19 -17.10 -14.51
#